data_AF-A0A7R9DQ26-F1
#
_entry.id   AF-A0A7R9DQ26-F1
#
_cell.length_a   1.000
_cell.length_b   1.000
_cell.length_c   1.000
_cell.angle_alpha   90.00
_cell.angle_beta   90.00
_cell.angle_gamma   90.00
#
_symmetry.space_group_name_H-M   'P 1'
#
loop_
_entity.id
_entity.type
_entity.pdbx_description
1 polymer ?
#
loop_
_entity_poly.entity_id
_entity_poly.type
_entity_poly.pdbx_seq_one_letter_code
_entity_poly.pdbx_strand_id
1 'polypeptide(L)'
;MYAAALITCSLTSALCAHNTSFGNQVVGMKIRVACCSLVYRKTLRLSRTALGQTETGKMVNLLSNDVNRFEQLTYFLHYLWVLPIQTIIVIAIIWQWVGVSAAIGVGTIFMQTIPVQ
;
A
#
# COMPACT_ATOMS: atom_id res chain seq x y z
N MET A 1 3.36 2.49 36.70
CA MET A 1 3.18 1.22 35.94
C MET A 1 2.46 1.44 34.61
N TYR A 2 1.29 2.09 34.56
CA TYR A 2 0.58 2.38 33.30
C TYR A 2 1.37 3.22 32.30
N ALA A 3 2.02 4.30 32.75
CA ALA A 3 2.85 5.13 31.87
C ALA A 3 4.01 4.33 31.23
N ALA A 4 4.68 3.48 32.02
CA ALA A 4 5.73 2.61 31.51
C ALA A 4 5.19 1.64 30.46
N ALA A 5 4.03 1.00 30.70
CA ALA A 5 3.40 0.12 29.74
C ALA A 5 3.02 0.82 28.42
N LEU A 6 2.49 2.05 28.49
CA LEU A 6 2.17 2.85 27.30
C LEU A 6 3.42 3.23 26.51
N ILE A 7 4.50 3.60 27.19
CA ILE A 7 5.79 3.93 26.55
C ILE A 7 6.37 2.69 25.86
N THR A 8 6.39 1.54 26.53
CA THR A 8 6.88 0.29 25.94
C THR A 8 6.03 -0.11 24.74
N CYS A 9 4.70 -0.07 24.86
CA CYS A 9 3.78 -0.38 23.76
C CYS A 9 4.01 0.54 22.56
N SER A 10 4.12 1.85 22.79
CA SER A 10 4.36 2.85 21.74
C SER A 10 5.71 2.62 21.05
N LEU A 11 6.77 2.34 21.82
CA LEU A 11 8.09 2.06 21.26
C LEU A 11 8.09 0.79 20.41
N THR A 12 7.48 -0.29 20.88
CA THR A 12 7.33 -1.53 20.10
C THR A 12 6.54 -1.26 18.82
N SER A 13 5.44 -0.51 18.88
CA SER A 13 4.65 -0.17 17.70
C SER A 13 5.45 0.64 16.67
N ALA A 14 6.27 1.60 17.12
CA ALA A 14 7.12 2.40 16.26
C ALA A 14 8.20 1.55 15.56
N LEU A 15 8.84 0.64 16.29
CA LEU A 15 9.83 -0.28 15.73
C LEU A 15 9.20 -1.24 14.73
N CYS A 16 8.03 -1.81 15.04
CA CYS A 16 7.30 -2.68 14.13
C CYS A 16 6.87 -1.95 12.85
N ALA A 17 6.35 -0.72 12.98
CA ALA A 17 5.96 0.11 11.85
C ALA A 17 7.15 0.45 10.96
N HIS A 18 8.29 0.83 11.56
CA HIS A 18 9.50 1.13 10.82
C HIS A 18 10.04 -0.10 10.08
N ASN A 19 10.14 -1.25 10.77
CA ASN A 19 10.62 -2.49 10.16
C ASN A 19 9.72 -2.95 8.99
N THR A 20 8.39 -2.85 9.16
CA THR A 20 7.44 -3.20 8.10
C THR A 20 7.53 -2.23 6.92
N SER A 21 7.67 -0.93 7.18
CA SER A 21 7.86 0.08 6.13
C SER A 21 9.15 -0.15 5.35
N PHE A 22 10.26 -0.46 6.04
CA PHE A 22 11.52 -0.79 5.39
C PHE A 22 11.41 -2.07 4.55
N GLY A 23 10.79 -3.12 5.07
CA GLY A 23 10.54 -4.36 4.33
C GLY A 23 9.73 -4.12 3.05
N ASN A 24 8.66 -3.32 3.13
CA ASN A 24 7.84 -2.96 1.98
C ASN A 24 8.63 -2.15 0.93
N GLN A 25 9.47 -1.21 1.34
CA GLN A 25 10.35 -0.45 0.43
C GLN A 25 11.34 -1.37 -0.29
N VAL A 26 11.96 -2.32 0.42
CA VAL A 26 12.88 -3.30 -0.18
C VAL A 26 12.16 -4.17 -1.21
N VAL A 27 10.94 -4.62 -0.92
CA VAL A 27 10.13 -5.39 -1.88
C VAL A 27 9.76 -4.53 -3.09
N GLY A 28 9.31 -3.30 -2.89
CA GLY A 28 9.01 -2.35 -3.96
C GLY A 28 10.21 -2.10 -4.88
N MET A 29 11.40 -1.93 -4.30
CA MET A 29 12.64 -1.76 -5.05
C MET A 29 13.01 -3.01 -5.87
N LYS A 30 12.83 -4.22 -5.31
CA LYS A 30 13.04 -5.48 -6.05
C LYS A 30 12.09 -5.61 -7.25
N ILE A 31 10.81 -5.27 -7.07
CA ILE A 31 9.82 -5.26 -8.16
C ILE A 31 10.25 -4.29 -9.25
N ARG A 32 10.65 -3.07 -8.87
CA ARG A 32 11.16 -2.05 -9.80
C ARG A 32 12.31 -2.58 -10.65
N VAL A 33 13.34 -3.16 -10.03
CA VAL A 33 14.50 -3.71 -10.75
C VAL A 33 14.09 -4.87 -11.66
N ALA A 34 13.22 -5.77 -11.19
CA ALA A 34 12.73 -6.90 -11.99
C ALA A 34 11.94 -6.44 -13.22
N CYS A 35 11.02 -5.48 -13.06
CA CYS A 35 10.26 -4.90 -14.17
C CYS A 35 11.17 -4.25 -15.21
N CYS A 36 12.12 -3.41 -14.77
CA CYS A 36 13.10 -2.79 -15.69
C CYS A 36 13.91 -3.85 -16.46
N SER A 37 14.38 -4.90 -15.78
CA SER A 37 15.14 -5.99 -16.40
C SER A 37 14.31 -6.77 -17.42
N LEU A 38 13.06 -7.12 -17.09
CA LEU A 38 12.15 -7.84 -17.98
C LEU A 38 11.83 -7.02 -19.23
N VAL A 39 11.52 -5.73 -19.06
CA VAL A 39 11.25 -4.82 -20.17
C VAL A 39 12.48 -4.71 -21.06
N TYR A 40 13.66 -4.43 -20.49
CA TYR A 40 14.91 -4.36 -21.25
C TYR A 40 15.17 -5.64 -22.07
N ARG A 41 15.03 -6.81 -21.46
CA ARG A 41 15.23 -8.10 -22.13
C ARG A 41 14.19 -8.37 -23.23
N LYS A 42 12.94 -7.92 -23.03
CA LYS A 42 11.87 -8.04 -24.03
C LYS A 42 12.16 -7.14 -25.24
N THR A 43 12.62 -5.91 -25.02
CA THR A 43 13.03 -4.98 -26.07
C THR A 43 14.14 -5.55 -26.94
N LEU A 44 15.19 -6.12 -26.33
CA LEU A 44 16.30 -6.71 -27.07
C LEU A 44 15.91 -7.93 -27.92
N ARG A 45 14.78 -8.58 -27.60
CA ARG A 45 14.26 -9.75 -28.32
C ARG A 45 13.18 -9.42 -29.35
N LEU A 46 12.67 -8.18 -29.39
CA LEU A 46 11.69 -7.78 -30.40
C LEU A 46 12.39 -7.49 -31.74
N SER A 47 11.75 -7.90 -32.84
CA SER A 47 12.16 -7.55 -34.20
C SER A 47 12.02 -6.04 -34.45
N ARG A 48 12.91 -5.44 -35.25
CA ARG A 48 12.91 -4.00 -35.61
C ARG A 48 11.55 -3.51 -36.16
N THR A 49 10.77 -4.39 -36.80
CA THR A 49 9.45 -4.05 -37.35
C THR A 49 8.38 -3.87 -36.25
N ALA A 50 8.43 -4.67 -35.18
CA ALA A 50 7.56 -4.54 -34.01
C ALA A 50 8.02 -3.42 -33.06
N LEU A 51 9.34 -3.17 -33.02
CA LEU A 51 9.97 -2.03 -32.34
C LEU A 51 9.65 -0.69 -33.02
N GLY A 52 9.45 -0.67 -34.34
CA GLY A 52 9.02 0.54 -35.06
C GLY A 52 7.57 0.93 -34.78
N GLN A 53 6.71 -0.03 -34.44
CA GLN A 53 5.31 0.20 -34.05
C GLN A 53 5.17 0.65 -32.59
N THR A 54 6.11 0.26 -31.74
CA THR A 54 6.13 0.62 -30.31
C THR A 54 7.31 1.57 -30.08
N GLU A 55 7.08 2.89 -30.17
CA GLU A 55 8.14 3.88 -29.93
C GLU A 55 8.91 3.55 -28.64
N THR A 56 10.18 3.17 -28.75
CA THR A 56 11.05 2.85 -27.61
C THR A 56 10.99 3.95 -26.53
N GLY A 57 10.82 5.21 -26.96
CA GLY A 57 10.61 6.36 -26.08
C GLY A 57 9.34 6.29 -25.22
N LYS A 58 8.20 5.83 -25.78
CA LYS A 58 6.96 5.62 -24.99
C LYS A 58 7.12 4.54 -23.93
N MET A 59 7.84 3.47 -24.24
CA MET A 59 8.07 2.39 -23.29
C MET A 59 9.04 2.79 -22.17
N VAL A 60 10.11 3.53 -22.49
CA VAL A 60 11.02 4.10 -21.48
C VAL A 60 10.31 5.16 -20.62
N ASN A 61 9.41 5.95 -21.22
CA ASN A 61 8.58 6.91 -20.49
C ASN A 61 7.59 6.23 -19.55
N LEU A 62 6.90 5.19 -20.00
CA LEU A 62 6.05 4.33 -19.15
C LEU A 62 6.84 3.73 -18.00
N LEU A 63 8.01 3.16 -18.29
CA LEU A 63 8.88 2.58 -17.27
C LEU A 63 9.33 3.65 -16.26
N SER A 64 9.70 4.85 -16.72
CA SER A 64 10.20 5.91 -15.84
C SER A 64 9.09 6.51 -14.96
N ASN A 65 7.87 6.59 -15.48
CA ASN A 65 6.72 7.17 -14.79
C ASN A 65 6.01 6.15 -13.87
N ASP A 66 5.83 4.91 -14.33
CA ASP A 66 5.02 3.91 -13.61
C ASP A 66 5.84 3.10 -12.63
N VAL A 67 7.15 2.96 -12.83
CA VAL A 67 7.96 2.14 -11.93
C VAL A 67 8.16 2.75 -10.56
N ASN A 68 8.19 4.08 -10.44
CA ASN A 68 8.13 4.75 -9.14
C ASN A 68 6.80 4.50 -8.41
N ARG A 69 5.70 4.24 -9.15
CA ARG A 69 4.41 3.93 -8.55
C ARG A 69 4.34 2.49 -8.02
N PHE A 70 5.18 1.55 -8.49
CA PHE A 70 5.18 0.18 -7.97
C PHE A 70 5.57 0.07 -6.48
N GLU A 71 6.42 0.97 -6.02
CA GLU A 71 6.77 1.06 -4.60
C GLU A 71 5.54 1.44 -3.76
N GLN A 72 4.80 2.46 -4.19
CA GLN A 72 3.55 2.87 -3.56
C GLN A 72 2.46 1.79 -3.67
N LEU A 73 2.36 1.10 -4.81
CA LEU A 73 1.39 0.03 -5.02
C LEU A 73 1.57 -1.11 -4.02
N THR A 74 2.81 -1.51 -3.74
CA THR A 74 3.09 -2.57 -2.75
C THR A 74 2.57 -2.18 -1.36
N TYR A 75 2.67 -0.91 -1.01
CA TYR A 75 2.11 -0.36 0.22
C TYR A 75 0.57 -0.40 0.18
N PHE A 76 -0.06 0.18 -0.85
CA PHE A 76 -1.52 0.21 -0.99
C PHE A 76 -2.16 -1.19 -1.00
N LEU A 77 -1.51 -2.17 -1.64
CA LEU A 77 -1.98 -3.56 -1.65
C LEU A 77 -2.10 -4.13 -0.23
N HIS A 78 -1.19 -3.79 0.69
CA HIS A 78 -1.30 -4.21 2.08
C HIS A 78 -2.47 -3.53 2.79
N TYR A 79 -2.70 -2.24 2.52
CA TYR A 79 -3.83 -1.52 3.11
C TYR A 79 -5.19 -2.05 2.67
N LEU A 80 -5.31 -2.58 1.45
CA LEU A 80 -6.59 -3.09 0.93
C LEU A 80 -7.23 -4.17 1.80
N TRP A 81 -6.42 -5.04 2.43
CA TRP A 81 -6.93 -6.11 3.29
C TRP A 81 -6.77 -5.81 4.78
N VAL A 82 -5.72 -5.06 5.17
CA VAL A 82 -5.52 -4.67 6.57
C VAL A 82 -6.60 -3.71 7.05
N LEU A 83 -7.01 -2.74 6.22
CA LEU A 83 -8.03 -1.75 6.63
C LEU A 83 -9.39 -2.40 6.96
N PRO A 84 -9.98 -3.27 6.11
CA PRO A 84 -11.24 -3.94 6.46
C PRO A 84 -11.16 -4.73 7.77
N ILE A 85 -10.08 -5.48 7.97
CA ILE A 85 -9.87 -6.26 9.19
C ILE A 85 -9.79 -5.34 10.40
N GLN A 86 -8.99 -4.27 10.30
CA GLN A 86 -8.85 -3.27 11.36
C GLN A 86 -10.19 -2.59 11.67
N THR A 87 -10.96 -2.21 10.65
CA THR A 87 -12.29 -1.60 10.81
C THR A 87 -13.23 -2.54 11.57
N ILE A 88 -13.28 -3.83 11.22
CA ILE A 88 -14.12 -4.81 11.90
C ILE A 88 -13.73 -4.94 13.38
N ILE A 89 -12.43 -5.03 13.67
CA ILE A 89 -11.92 -5.15 15.05
C ILE A 89 -12.29 -3.91 15.87
N VAL A 90 -12.08 -2.70 15.33
CA VAL A 90 -12.40 -1.45 16.02
C VAL A 90 -13.90 -1.35 16.29
N ILE A 91 -14.75 -1.67 15.31
CA ILE A 91 -16.21 -1.67 15.48
C ILE A 91 -16.63 -2.66 16.58
N ALA A 92 -16.07 -3.88 16.57
CA ALA A 92 -16.38 -4.90 17.56
C ALA A 92 -16.00 -4.46 18.99
N ILE A 93 -14.83 -3.82 19.16
CA ILE A 93 -14.41 -3.27 20.45
C ILE A 93 -15.38 -2.17 20.88
N ILE A 94 -15.65 -1.19 20.04
CA ILE A 94 -16.55 -0.07 20.39
C ILE A 94 -17.95 -0.58 20.74
N TRP A 95 -18.45 -1.58 20.01
CA TRP A 95 -19.76 -2.19 20.28
C TRP A 95 -19.85 -2.78 21.68
N GLN A 96 -18.78 -3.40 22.20
CA GLN A 96 -18.77 -3.97 23.55
C GLN A 96 -18.92 -2.90 24.65
N TRP A 97 -18.38 -1.70 24.43
CA TRP A 97 -18.40 -0.63 25.43
C TRP A 97 -19.62 0.30 25.30
N VAL A 98 -20.09 0.54 24.07
CA VAL A 98 -21.05 1.62 23.75
C VAL A 98 -22.36 1.07 23.16
N GLY A 99 -22.41 -0.21 22.80
CA GLY A 99 -23.62 -0.87 22.29
C GLY A 99 -24.12 -0.25 20.98
N VAL A 100 -25.45 -0.12 20.86
CA VAL A 100 -26.12 0.35 19.63
C VAL A 100 -25.69 1.77 19.22
N SER A 101 -25.27 2.61 20.17
CA SER A 101 -24.77 3.96 19.89
C SER A 101 -23.50 3.94 19.01
N ALA A 102 -22.74 2.83 19.00
CA ALA A 102 -21.62 2.63 18.09
C ALA A 102 -22.06 2.62 16.62
N ALA A 103 -23.25 2.09 16.31
CA ALA A 103 -23.77 2.01 14.94
C ALA A 103 -23.95 3.39 14.30
N ILE A 104 -24.37 4.38 15.10
CA ILE A 104 -24.56 5.76 14.64
C ILE A 104 -23.23 6.38 14.25
N GLY A 105 -22.20 6.24 15.09
CA GLY A 105 -20.85 6.77 14.83
C GLY A 105 -20.18 6.10 13.63
N VAL A 106 -20.35 4.79 13.47
CA VAL A 106 -19.86 4.07 12.29
C VAL A 106 -20.59 4.56 11.03
N GLY A 107 -21.92 4.70 11.11
CA GLY A 107 -22.75 5.18 10.00
C GLY A 107 -22.37 6.59 9.53
N THR A 108 -22.08 7.52 10.44
CA THR A 108 -21.65 8.88 10.07
C THR A 108 -20.27 8.89 9.40
N ILE A 109 -19.33 8.07 9.86
CA ILE A 109 -18.00 7.93 9.23
C ILE A 109 -18.12 7.38 7.80
N PHE A 110 -18.93 6.34 7.59
CA PHE A 110 -19.16 5.82 6.24
C PHE A 110 -19.86 6.85 5.34
N MET A 111 -20.85 7.57 5.86
CA MET A 111 -21.56 8.60 5.10
C MET A 111 -20.66 9.78 4.70
N GLN A 112 -19.64 10.12 5.50
CA GLN A 112 -18.67 11.18 5.16
C GLN A 112 -17.57 10.72 4.21
N THR A 113 -17.13 9.46 4.31
CA THR A 113 -16.01 8.95 3.51
C THR A 113 -16.41 8.61 2.08
N ILE A 114 -17.64 8.16 1.83
CA ILE A 114 -18.15 7.82 0.49
C ILE A 114 -18.23 9.04 -0.48
N PRO A 115 -18.70 10.24 -0.09
CA PRO A 115 -18.80 11.37 -1.00
C PRO A 115 -17.50 12.19 -1.18
N VAL A 116 -16.43 11.90 -0.44
CA VAL A 116 -15.21 12.76 -0.37
C VAL A 116 -13.97 12.10 -1.02
N GLN A 117 -14.09 10.88 -1.55
CA GLN A 117 -13.07 10.24 -2.41
C GLN A 117 -13.46 10.34 -3.88
#